data_AF-A0A5B7X1Y4-F1
#
_entry.id   AF-A0A5B7X1Y4-F1
#
_cell.length_a   1.000
_cell.length_b   1.000
_cell.length_c   1.000
_cell.angle_alpha   90.00
_cell.angle_beta   90.00
_cell.angle_gamma   90.00
#
_symmetry.space_group_name_H-M   'P 1'
#
loop_
_entity.id
_entity.type
_entity.pdbx_description
1 polymer ?
#
loop_
_entity_poly.entity_id
_entity_poly.type
_entity_poly.pdbx_seq_one_letter_code
_entity_poly.pdbx_strand_id
1 'polypeptide(L)'
;MKKVLFFPLIAMLLIGCSVDNEELDFEPQQILEKNAVFEVEGCETQSLDFNDSGEIYITNDDTNLYITISAQPGNSLSKARLQLGNTLQDFPLVGQGNLPPGQMEHQEDFSPGVDSHTFIFPLSSYEECFYIAANAIFSNGTNSSSLWAGDLQGPKGNWSYFEYCVQSCDPACEGVSAGSNNSTTITESQAAAIPSWDEVRKMYVSLLDPGVPTNGTFDPSIWNMIYDWQERRTGEFTLKYTITVGDCTDSVFLTVNVVPDPE
;
A
#
# COMPACT_ATOMS: atom_id res chain seq x y z
N MET A 1 31.66 15.03 -82.45
CA MET A 1 32.98 14.41 -82.25
C MET A 1 32.88 13.40 -81.10
N LYS A 2 33.20 12.13 -81.39
CA LYS A 2 33.73 11.03 -80.55
C LYS A 2 33.23 10.83 -79.10
N LYS A 3 32.48 9.73 -78.85
CA LYS A 3 32.86 8.42 -78.23
C LYS A 3 32.54 8.40 -76.71
N VAL A 4 31.50 7.74 -76.20
CA VAL A 4 31.14 6.30 -76.11
C VAL A 4 32.00 5.49 -75.12
N LEU A 5 31.29 4.97 -74.09
CA LEU A 5 31.51 3.76 -73.26
C LEU A 5 32.61 3.74 -72.18
N PHE A 6 32.24 3.50 -70.90
CA PHE A 6 32.39 2.21 -70.17
C PHE A 6 31.99 2.38 -68.67
N PHE A 7 30.95 1.66 -68.24
CA PHE A 7 30.79 1.12 -66.86
C PHE A 7 31.63 -0.18 -66.83
N PRO A 8 32.18 -0.72 -65.70
CA PRO A 8 31.51 -0.81 -64.39
C PRO A 8 32.47 -0.75 -63.16
N LEU A 9 31.93 -0.93 -61.95
CA LEU A 9 32.35 -1.90 -60.90
C LEU A 9 32.14 -1.36 -59.46
N ILE A 10 31.13 -1.94 -58.80
CA ILE A 10 31.12 -2.45 -57.41
C ILE A 10 31.80 -1.61 -56.32
N ALA A 11 30.98 -1.09 -55.40
CA ALA A 11 31.28 -1.13 -53.96
C ALA A 11 29.96 -1.20 -53.18
N MET A 12 29.63 -2.41 -52.72
CA MET A 12 28.69 -2.64 -51.62
C MET A 12 29.21 -1.88 -50.39
N LEU A 13 28.48 -0.86 -49.95
CA LEU A 13 28.58 -0.35 -48.59
C LEU A 13 27.43 -0.95 -47.81
N LEU A 14 27.80 -1.87 -46.92
CA LEU A 14 26.93 -2.47 -45.92
C LEU A 14 26.34 -1.35 -45.05
N ILE A 15 25.01 -1.24 -45.06
CA ILE A 15 24.26 -0.53 -44.03
C ILE A 15 24.36 -1.40 -42.78
N GLY A 16 25.38 -1.16 -41.97
CA GLY A 16 25.37 -1.57 -40.58
C GLY A 16 24.50 -0.58 -39.82
N CYS A 17 23.34 -1.03 -39.34
CA CYS A 17 22.67 -0.35 -38.25
C CYS A 17 23.59 -0.48 -37.03
N SER A 18 24.37 0.54 -36.69
CA SER A 18 24.71 0.72 -35.28
C SER A 18 23.39 1.08 -34.62
N VAL A 19 22.90 0.20 -33.76
CA VAL A 19 21.94 0.60 -32.75
C VAL A 19 22.74 1.56 -31.88
N ASP A 20 22.53 2.85 -32.06
CA ASP A 20 23.02 3.83 -31.11
C ASP A 20 22.35 3.46 -29.79
N ASN A 21 23.17 2.92 -28.90
CA ASN A 21 22.82 2.69 -27.52
C ASN A 21 22.72 4.09 -26.91
N GLU A 22 21.54 4.71 -27.06
CA GLU A 22 21.15 5.82 -26.20
C GLU A 22 21.17 5.25 -24.78
N GLU A 23 22.31 5.42 -24.12
CA GLU A 23 22.37 5.43 -22.67
C GLU A 23 21.32 6.45 -22.25
N LEU A 24 20.20 5.93 -21.74
CA LEU A 24 19.27 6.67 -20.92
C LEU A 24 20.08 7.18 -19.74
N ASP A 25 20.63 8.38 -19.88
CA ASP A 25 21.13 9.19 -18.79
C ASP A 25 19.92 9.48 -17.90
N PHE A 26 19.67 8.56 -16.97
CA PHE A 26 18.82 8.82 -15.83
C PHE A 26 19.57 9.83 -14.96
N GLU A 27 19.40 11.11 -15.28
CA GLU A 27 19.66 12.21 -14.37
C GLU A 27 19.06 11.83 -13.00
N PRO A 28 19.85 11.77 -11.91
CA PRO A 28 19.36 11.33 -10.59
C PRO A 28 18.45 12.37 -9.90
N GLN A 29 17.83 13.29 -10.66
CA GLN A 29 16.99 14.37 -10.17
C GLN A 29 15.48 14.14 -10.39
N GLN A 30 15.05 12.96 -10.85
CA GLN A 30 13.63 12.63 -11.01
C GLN A 30 13.02 11.81 -9.87
N ILE A 31 13.69 11.72 -8.72
CA ILE A 31 12.96 11.47 -7.48
C ILE A 31 12.44 12.83 -7.02
N LEU A 32 11.32 13.28 -7.60
CA LEU A 32 10.43 14.16 -6.87
C LEU A 32 10.09 13.39 -5.59
N GLU A 33 10.60 13.84 -4.44
CA GLU A 33 10.10 13.41 -3.13
C GLU A 33 8.60 13.68 -3.12
N LYS A 34 7.83 12.65 -3.48
CA LYS A 34 6.38 12.66 -3.39
C LYS A 34 6.10 12.74 -1.89
N ASN A 35 5.56 13.88 -1.45
CA ASN A 35 5.03 14.14 -0.11
C ASN A 35 4.52 12.84 0.50
N ALA A 36 5.32 12.26 1.41
CA ALA A 36 4.99 10.98 2.01
C ALA A 36 3.85 11.23 3.00
N VAL A 37 2.61 11.20 2.49
CA VAL A 37 1.43 10.98 3.32
C VAL A 37 1.68 9.66 4.02
N PHE A 38 1.61 9.67 5.34
CA PHE A 38 1.79 8.46 6.13
C PHE A 38 0.58 7.55 5.86
N GLU A 39 0.81 6.45 5.16
CA GLU A 39 -0.21 5.44 4.87
C GLU A 39 -0.07 4.31 5.91
N VAL A 40 -1.16 4.02 6.63
CA VAL A 40 -1.24 2.89 7.55
C VAL A 40 -2.09 1.80 6.90
N GLU A 41 -1.53 0.60 6.79
CA GLU A 41 -2.21 -0.54 6.18
C GLU A 41 -3.49 -0.88 6.98
N GLY A 42 -4.63 -0.98 6.28
CA GLY A 42 -5.92 -1.26 6.91
C GLY A 42 -6.71 -0.04 7.40
N CYS A 43 -6.15 1.18 7.36
CA CYS A 43 -6.85 2.40 7.75
C CYS A 43 -7.16 3.29 6.55
N GLU A 44 -8.28 3.99 6.59
CA GLU A 44 -8.54 5.06 5.64
C GLU A 44 -7.81 6.34 6.08
N THR A 45 -7.37 7.14 5.12
CA THR A 45 -6.83 8.48 5.39
C THR A 45 -7.93 9.51 5.20
N GLN A 46 -8.31 10.21 6.27
CA GLN A 46 -9.19 11.37 6.17
C GLN A 46 -8.37 12.57 5.69
N SER A 47 -8.87 13.30 4.69
CA SER A 47 -8.20 14.51 4.20
C SER A 47 -9.14 15.71 4.10
N LEU A 48 -8.58 16.91 4.31
CA LEU A 48 -9.25 18.20 4.26
C LEU A 48 -8.30 19.25 3.65
N ASP A 49 -8.87 20.25 2.99
CA ASP A 49 -8.07 21.27 2.30
C ASP A 49 -7.83 22.52 3.15
N PHE A 50 -6.62 23.09 3.02
CA PHE A 50 -6.34 24.50 3.32
C PHE A 50 -6.54 25.34 2.06
N ASN A 51 -7.73 25.25 1.45
CA ASN A 51 -7.99 25.76 0.10
C ASN A 51 -6.91 25.28 -0.91
N ASP A 52 -6.52 26.14 -1.86
CA ASP A 52 -5.54 25.79 -2.90
C ASP A 52 -4.07 25.82 -2.43
N SER A 53 -3.80 26.01 -1.14
CA SER A 53 -2.41 26.18 -0.63
C SER A 53 -1.80 24.93 -0.01
N GLY A 54 -2.63 24.01 0.48
CA GLY A 54 -2.18 22.81 1.18
C GLY A 54 -3.33 21.87 1.53
N GLU A 55 -3.00 20.70 2.04
CA GLU A 55 -3.94 19.66 2.49
C GLU A 55 -3.47 19.11 3.85
N ILE A 56 -4.40 18.62 4.66
CA ILE A 56 -4.14 17.87 5.88
C ILE A 56 -4.62 16.43 5.70
N TYR A 57 -3.82 15.47 6.16
CA TYR A 57 -4.10 14.04 6.14
C TYR A 57 -4.05 13.50 7.56
N ILE A 58 -5.06 12.74 7.94
CA ILE A 58 -5.22 12.18 9.27
C ILE A 58 -5.46 10.69 9.16
N THR A 59 -4.65 9.91 9.86
CA THR A 59 -4.81 8.47 10.01
C THR A 59 -4.25 8.04 11.37
N ASN A 60 -4.50 6.81 11.81
CA ASN A 60 -3.94 6.27 13.04
C ASN A 60 -3.49 4.83 12.84
N ASP A 61 -2.64 4.31 13.73
CA ASP A 61 -2.48 2.87 13.95
C ASP A 61 -3.08 2.51 15.33
N ASP A 62 -2.76 1.35 15.90
CA ASP A 62 -3.26 0.95 17.23
C ASP A 62 -2.71 1.79 18.39
N THR A 63 -1.63 2.55 18.17
CA THR A 63 -0.87 3.26 19.20
C THR A 63 -0.90 4.77 19.01
N ASN A 64 -0.80 5.25 17.78
CA ASN A 64 -0.55 6.65 17.45
C ASN A 64 -1.50 7.17 16.37
N LEU A 65 -1.86 8.44 16.53
CA LEU A 65 -2.46 9.29 15.51
C LEU A 65 -1.35 10.00 14.74
N TYR A 66 -1.47 10.02 13.41
CA TYR A 66 -0.58 10.70 12.50
C TYR A 66 -1.35 11.82 11.80
N ILE A 67 -0.88 13.06 11.96
CA ILE A 67 -1.46 14.23 11.30
C ILE A 67 -0.40 14.86 10.41
N THR A 68 -0.55 14.73 9.11
CA THR A 68 0.38 15.29 8.12
C THR A 68 -0.22 16.52 7.46
N ILE A 69 0.48 17.65 7.51
CA ILE A 69 0.12 18.85 6.75
C ILE A 69 1.09 18.97 5.59
N SER A 70 0.58 19.10 4.37
CA SER A 70 1.37 19.21 3.15
C SER A 70 1.02 20.49 2.39
N ALA A 71 2.04 21.17 1.88
CA ALA A 71 1.87 22.27 0.94
C ALA A 71 1.56 21.73 -0.47
N GLN A 72 0.69 22.43 -1.19
CA GLN A 72 0.47 22.18 -2.62
C GLN A 72 1.65 22.73 -3.44
N PRO A 73 1.92 22.20 -4.65
CA PRO A 73 3.01 22.66 -5.50
C PRO A 73 3.04 24.19 -5.69
N GLY A 74 4.22 24.78 -5.50
CA GLY A 74 4.42 26.23 -5.56
C GLY A 74 4.17 26.97 -4.24
N ASN A 75 3.73 26.27 -3.20
CA ASN A 75 3.71 26.75 -1.82
C ASN A 75 4.76 26.01 -0.98
N SER A 76 5.06 26.58 0.19
CA SER A 76 5.86 25.98 1.25
C SER A 76 5.17 26.21 2.60
N LEU A 77 5.15 25.20 3.45
CA LEU A 77 4.64 25.25 4.81
C LEU A 77 5.63 26.00 5.70
N SER A 78 5.24 27.18 6.17
CA SER A 78 6.06 28.03 7.04
C SER A 78 5.69 27.87 8.52
N LYS A 79 4.46 27.45 8.80
CA LYS A 79 3.97 27.20 10.16
C LYS A 79 2.83 26.21 10.16
N ALA A 80 2.85 25.28 11.10
CA ALA A 80 1.74 24.36 11.36
C ALA A 80 1.26 24.51 12.81
N ARG A 81 -0.05 24.44 13.03
CA ARG A 81 -0.66 24.53 14.35
C ARG A 81 -1.83 23.56 14.46
N LEU A 82 -1.87 22.79 15.55
CA LEU A 82 -2.93 21.85 15.85
C LEU A 82 -3.43 22.04 17.28
N GLN A 83 -4.75 21.97 17.44
CA GLN A 83 -5.42 21.82 18.72
C GLN A 83 -6.29 20.58 18.64
N LEU A 84 -6.09 19.65 19.58
CA LEU A 84 -6.90 18.46 19.72
C LEU A 84 -7.70 18.55 21.01
N GLY A 85 -8.87 17.91 21.07
CA GLY A 85 -9.70 17.87 22.27
C GLY A 85 -10.88 16.93 22.11
N ASN A 86 -11.21 16.18 23.17
CA ASN A 86 -12.36 15.26 23.17
C ASN A 86 -13.67 16.04 23.06
N THR A 87 -13.67 17.30 23.50
CA THR A 87 -14.79 18.23 23.37
C THR A 87 -14.33 19.62 22.94
N LEU A 88 -15.24 20.42 22.38
CA LEU A 88 -14.94 21.82 22.06
C LEU A 88 -14.57 22.68 23.29
N GLN A 89 -14.94 22.25 24.50
CA GLN A 89 -14.55 22.96 25.73
C GLN A 89 -13.06 22.83 26.04
N ASP A 90 -12.39 21.83 25.48
CA ASP A 90 -10.95 21.62 25.64
C ASP A 90 -10.14 22.64 24.82
N PHE A 91 -10.77 23.30 23.85
CA PHE A 91 -10.09 24.27 23.01
C PHE A 91 -9.87 25.59 23.78
N PRO A 92 -8.73 26.29 23.57
CA PRO A 92 -8.43 27.56 24.22
C PRO A 92 -9.23 28.71 23.58
N LEU A 93 -10.56 28.63 23.68
CA LEU A 93 -11.48 29.60 23.12
C LEU A 93 -11.52 30.86 23.99
N VAL A 94 -11.53 32.02 23.33
CA VAL A 94 -11.64 33.33 23.98
C VAL A 94 -12.90 34.06 23.57
N GLY A 95 -13.38 34.93 24.47
CA GLY A 95 -14.56 35.74 24.24
C GLY A 95 -15.81 34.90 24.01
N GLN A 96 -16.45 35.03 22.85
CA GLN A 96 -17.68 34.33 22.50
C GLN A 96 -17.41 33.08 21.63
N GLY A 97 -16.28 32.39 21.83
CA GLY A 97 -15.96 31.15 21.11
C GLY A 97 -15.00 31.30 19.92
N ASN A 98 -14.11 32.29 19.95
CA ASN A 98 -13.04 32.41 18.95
C ASN A 98 -11.81 31.63 19.39
N LEU A 99 -11.22 30.83 18.49
CA LEU A 99 -9.94 30.16 18.73
C LEU A 99 -8.79 31.01 18.16
N PRO A 100 -7.90 31.60 18.99
CA PRO A 100 -6.72 32.30 18.49
C PRO A 100 -5.65 31.28 18.06
N PRO A 101 -5.15 31.29 16.80
CA PRO A 101 -4.15 30.33 16.36
C PRO A 101 -2.91 30.28 17.26
N GLY A 102 -2.44 31.43 17.76
CA GLY A 102 -1.27 31.50 18.63
C GLY A 102 -1.45 30.87 20.02
N GLN A 103 -2.67 30.49 20.40
CA GLN A 103 -2.96 29.80 21.67
C GLN A 103 -3.12 28.28 21.52
N MET A 104 -3.07 27.75 20.30
CA MET A 104 -3.17 26.31 20.05
C MET A 104 -1.97 25.58 20.67
N GLU A 105 -2.22 24.39 21.20
CA GLU A 105 -1.24 23.65 21.99
C GLU A 105 -0.01 23.22 21.18
N HIS A 106 -0.21 22.65 19.99
CA HIS A 106 0.88 22.13 19.17
C HIS A 106 1.17 23.10 18.04
N GLN A 107 2.41 23.58 17.96
CA GLN A 107 2.83 24.55 16.95
C GLN A 107 4.25 24.27 16.50
N GLU A 108 4.51 24.37 15.21
CA GLU A 108 5.83 24.24 14.61
C GLU A 108 6.09 25.39 13.63
N ASP A 109 7.32 25.90 13.66
CA ASP A 109 7.82 27.01 12.84
C ASP A 109 8.92 26.49 11.90
N PHE A 110 8.79 26.78 10.60
CA PHE A 110 9.74 26.29 9.59
C PHE A 110 10.46 27.46 8.92
N SER A 111 11.79 27.46 9.00
CA SER A 111 12.65 28.42 8.31
C SER A 111 13.93 27.73 7.82
N PRO A 112 14.08 27.46 6.50
CA PRO A 112 13.12 27.73 5.42
C PRO A 112 11.82 26.92 5.56
N GLY A 113 10.78 27.32 4.81
CA GLY A 113 9.54 26.54 4.73
C GLY A 113 9.78 25.15 4.16
N VAL A 114 8.95 24.18 4.56
CA VAL A 114 9.04 22.76 4.18
C VAL A 114 7.87 22.35 3.30
N ASP A 115 7.96 21.23 2.60
CA ASP A 115 6.85 20.74 1.77
C ASP A 115 5.77 20.06 2.62
N SER A 116 6.17 19.35 3.68
CA SER A 116 5.22 18.72 4.61
C SER A 116 5.79 18.57 6.03
N HIS A 117 4.89 18.31 6.99
CA HIS A 117 5.26 17.95 8.35
C HIS A 117 4.21 17.03 8.97
N THR A 118 4.65 16.02 9.72
CA THR A 118 3.79 15.06 10.41
C THR A 118 3.93 15.19 11.92
N PHE A 119 2.82 15.45 12.59
CA PHE A 119 2.69 15.33 14.04
C PHE A 119 2.28 13.91 14.40
N ILE A 120 2.81 13.40 15.51
CA ILE A 120 2.50 12.07 16.04
C ILE A 120 1.99 12.24 17.47
N PHE A 121 0.80 11.71 17.74
CA PHE A 121 0.18 11.78 19.06
C PHE A 121 -0.19 10.39 19.57
N PRO A 122 0.04 10.07 20.85
CA PRO A 122 -0.39 8.80 21.41
C PRO A 122 -1.93 8.76 21.54
N LEU A 123 -2.57 7.76 20.94
CA LEU A 123 -4.04 7.60 20.96
C LEU A 123 -4.61 7.42 22.35
N SER A 124 -3.81 6.93 23.29
CA SER A 124 -4.21 6.78 24.70
C SER A 124 -4.66 8.09 25.38
N SER A 125 -4.41 9.23 24.75
CA SER A 125 -4.79 10.57 25.24
C SER A 125 -6.19 11.01 24.81
N TYR A 126 -6.84 10.27 23.89
CA TYR A 126 -8.08 10.69 23.24
C TYR A 126 -9.19 9.64 23.38
N GLU A 127 -10.44 10.09 23.30
CA GLU A 127 -11.61 9.22 23.22
C GLU A 127 -11.80 8.63 21.80
N GLU A 128 -12.83 7.81 21.62
CA GLU A 128 -13.14 7.15 20.34
C GLU A 128 -13.32 8.15 19.20
N CYS A 129 -13.95 9.31 19.46
CA CYS A 129 -14.01 10.43 18.54
C CYS A 129 -13.62 11.71 19.26
N PHE A 130 -12.89 12.58 18.58
CA PHE A 130 -12.42 13.84 19.13
C PHE A 130 -12.32 14.90 18.02
N TYR A 131 -12.18 16.16 18.43
CA TYR A 131 -12.11 17.31 17.54
C TYR A 131 -10.69 17.77 17.31
N ILE A 132 -10.40 18.18 16.07
CA ILE A 132 -9.12 18.72 15.64
C ILE A 132 -9.38 20.08 14.98
N ALA A 133 -8.72 21.13 15.47
CA ALA A 133 -8.59 22.38 14.74
C ALA A 133 -7.19 22.48 14.16
N ALA A 134 -7.10 22.75 12.87
CA ALA A 134 -5.82 22.86 12.16
C ALA A 134 -5.69 24.22 11.49
N ASN A 135 -4.61 24.92 11.80
CA ASN A 135 -4.24 26.18 11.16
C ASN A 135 -2.81 26.09 10.62
N ALA A 136 -2.60 26.55 9.39
CA ALA A 136 -1.28 26.56 8.78
C ALA A 136 -1.00 27.88 8.06
N ILE A 137 0.28 28.24 7.97
CA ILE A 137 0.75 29.35 7.16
C ILE A 137 1.54 28.80 5.99
N PHE A 138 1.04 29.06 4.79
CA PHE A 138 1.70 28.71 3.53
C PHE A 138 2.30 29.95 2.88
N SER A 139 3.43 29.79 2.22
CA SER A 139 4.12 30.85 1.49
C SER A 139 4.43 30.40 0.06
N ASN A 140 4.14 31.24 -0.93
CA ASN A 140 4.52 31.03 -2.33
C ASN A 140 5.79 31.81 -2.73
N GLY A 141 6.60 32.19 -1.75
CA GLY A 141 7.81 33.00 -1.92
C GLY A 141 7.56 34.51 -2.04
N THR A 142 6.33 34.95 -2.32
CA THR A 142 5.96 36.38 -2.38
C THR A 142 4.97 36.76 -1.28
N ASN A 143 3.94 35.95 -1.09
CA ASN A 143 2.86 36.18 -0.13
C ASN A 143 2.77 35.00 0.83
N SER A 144 2.26 35.28 2.04
CA SER A 144 1.92 34.26 3.03
C SER A 144 0.43 34.30 3.36
N SER A 145 -0.19 33.13 3.48
CA SER A 145 -1.61 32.97 3.81
C SER A 145 -1.78 32.11 5.06
N SER A 146 -2.54 32.59 6.05
CA SER A 146 -2.93 31.81 7.23
C SER A 146 -4.31 31.21 7.00
N LEU A 147 -4.38 29.88 6.93
CA LEU A 147 -5.56 29.14 6.50
C LEU A 147 -5.96 28.10 7.54
N TRP A 148 -7.25 27.74 7.56
CA TRP A 148 -7.80 26.68 8.40
C TRP A 148 -8.27 25.54 7.52
N ALA A 149 -8.15 24.31 8.03
CA ALA A 149 -8.75 23.12 7.45
C ALA A 149 -9.83 22.60 8.42
N GLY A 150 -11.01 22.30 7.89
CA GLY A 150 -12.14 21.79 8.66
C GLY A 150 -13.48 22.07 7.98
N ASP A 151 -14.43 21.19 8.21
CA ASP A 151 -15.79 21.21 7.67
C ASP A 151 -16.82 21.77 8.68
N LEU A 152 -16.44 21.88 9.95
CA LEU A 152 -17.26 22.47 11.01
C LEU A 152 -16.76 23.88 11.34
N GLN A 153 -17.71 24.83 11.40
CA GLN A 153 -17.40 26.22 11.71
C GLN A 153 -17.39 26.45 13.23
N GLY A 154 -16.35 27.15 13.72
CA GLY A 154 -16.28 27.60 15.09
C GLY A 154 -17.44 28.55 15.48
N PRO A 155 -17.87 28.60 16.75
CA PRO A 155 -19.03 29.40 17.18
C PRO A 155 -18.90 30.90 16.87
N LYS A 156 -17.67 31.43 16.88
CA LYS A 156 -17.37 32.81 16.49
C LYS A 156 -15.96 32.92 15.91
N GLY A 157 -15.81 33.82 14.95
CA GLY A 157 -14.54 34.06 14.26
C GLY A 157 -14.45 33.25 12.98
N ASN A 158 -13.34 33.42 12.26
CA ASN A 158 -13.09 32.72 11.01
C ASN A 158 -12.09 31.58 11.27
N TRP A 159 -12.59 30.50 11.90
CA TRP A 159 -11.83 29.29 12.16
C TRP A 159 -12.74 28.07 12.01
N SER A 160 -12.17 26.97 11.55
CA SER A 160 -12.85 25.69 11.39
C SER A 160 -12.12 24.58 12.13
N TYR A 161 -12.84 23.49 12.34
CA TYR A 161 -12.37 22.26 12.94
C TYR A 161 -13.10 21.10 12.25
N PHE A 162 -12.71 19.88 12.59
CA PHE A 162 -13.34 18.67 12.12
C PHE A 162 -13.31 17.61 13.21
N GLU A 163 -14.13 16.59 13.06
CA GLU A 163 -14.12 15.41 13.92
C GLU A 163 -13.26 14.32 13.29
N TYR A 164 -12.52 13.61 14.12
CA TYR A 164 -11.82 12.38 13.76
C TYR A 164 -12.23 11.29 14.73
N CYS A 165 -12.60 10.12 14.20
CA CYS A 165 -12.86 8.93 15.00
C CYS A 165 -11.71 7.94 14.81
N VAL A 166 -11.19 7.43 15.92
CA VAL A 166 -10.13 6.42 15.94
C VAL A 166 -10.62 5.19 15.17
N GLN A 167 -9.83 4.81 14.18
CA GLN A 167 -10.13 3.67 13.33
C GLN A 167 -9.54 2.41 13.95
N SER A 168 -10.29 1.30 13.86
CA SER A 168 -9.75 -0.03 14.09
C SER A 168 -8.97 -0.44 12.85
N CYS A 169 -7.67 -0.22 12.89
CA CYS A 169 -6.72 -0.49 11.83
C CYS A 169 -6.30 -1.95 11.82
N ASP A 170 -7.28 -2.85 11.73
CA ASP A 170 -7.01 -4.26 11.54
C ASP A 170 -6.67 -4.44 10.07
N PRO A 171 -5.42 -4.79 9.69
CA PRO A 171 -5.17 -5.19 8.33
C PRO A 171 -6.05 -6.41 8.13
N ALA A 172 -7.01 -6.34 7.20
CA ALA A 172 -8.05 -7.35 6.98
C ALA A 172 -7.53 -8.80 6.77
N CYS A 173 -6.21 -8.98 6.77
CA CYS A 173 -5.47 -10.21 6.55
C CYS A 173 -4.81 -10.79 7.81
N GLU A 174 -4.93 -10.20 9.02
CA GLU A 174 -4.43 -10.86 10.23
C GLU A 174 -5.09 -12.24 10.40
N GLY A 175 -4.27 -13.30 10.41
CA GLY A 175 -4.74 -14.68 10.55
C GLY A 175 -5.15 -15.37 9.24
N VAL A 176 -5.13 -14.70 8.09
CA VAL A 176 -5.31 -15.36 6.78
C VAL A 176 -3.95 -15.92 6.34
N SER A 177 -3.68 -17.18 6.69
CA SER A 177 -2.49 -17.89 6.22
C SER A 177 -2.84 -19.26 5.65
N ALA A 178 -2.30 -19.56 4.46
CA ALA A 178 -2.34 -20.86 3.82
C ALA A 178 -1.34 -21.85 4.42
N GLY A 179 -0.50 -21.41 5.36
CA GLY A 179 0.52 -22.22 6.02
C GLY A 179 1.79 -22.40 5.20
N SER A 180 2.60 -23.37 5.61
CA SER A 180 3.91 -23.67 5.02
C SER A 180 3.81 -24.66 3.86
N ASN A 181 4.73 -24.57 2.89
CA ASN A 181 4.84 -25.57 1.84
C ASN A 181 5.11 -26.95 2.47
N ASN A 182 4.26 -27.93 2.13
CA ASN A 182 4.31 -29.26 2.71
C ASN A 182 4.31 -30.33 1.62
N SER A 183 4.90 -31.48 1.95
CA SER A 183 4.99 -32.59 1.02
C SER A 183 4.86 -33.95 1.71
N THR A 184 4.46 -34.96 0.94
CA THR A 184 4.48 -36.35 1.36
C THR A 184 5.00 -37.24 0.25
N THR A 185 5.49 -38.43 0.60
CA THR A 185 5.93 -39.44 -0.36
C THR A 185 5.09 -40.70 -0.20
N ILE A 186 4.57 -41.19 -1.33
CA ILE A 186 3.80 -42.45 -1.41
C ILE A 186 4.36 -43.32 -2.54
N THR A 187 4.11 -44.61 -2.48
CA THR A 187 4.48 -45.52 -3.57
C THR A 187 3.43 -45.53 -4.68
N GLU A 188 3.80 -46.04 -5.85
CA GLU A 188 2.89 -46.18 -6.99
C GLU A 188 1.64 -47.03 -6.63
N SER A 189 1.81 -48.14 -5.90
CA SER A 189 0.68 -48.95 -5.45
C SER A 189 -0.23 -48.22 -4.45
N GLN A 190 0.34 -47.41 -3.55
CA GLN A 190 -0.43 -46.56 -2.64
C GLN A 190 -1.22 -45.51 -3.41
N ALA A 191 -0.61 -44.84 -4.39
CA ALA A 191 -1.29 -43.87 -5.25
C ALA A 191 -2.43 -44.53 -6.04
N ALA A 192 -2.21 -45.73 -6.58
CA ALA A 192 -3.21 -46.49 -7.33
C ALA A 192 -4.37 -47.02 -6.46
N ALA A 193 -4.17 -47.15 -5.15
CA ALA A 193 -5.20 -47.59 -4.23
C ALA A 193 -6.16 -46.47 -3.79
N ILE A 194 -5.89 -45.21 -4.14
CA ILE A 194 -6.76 -44.08 -3.78
C ILE A 194 -8.05 -44.15 -4.63
N PRO A 195 -9.22 -44.37 -4.01
CA PRO A 195 -10.39 -44.87 -4.73
C PRO A 195 -11.18 -43.80 -5.49
N SER A 196 -10.94 -42.52 -5.20
CA SER A 196 -11.75 -41.44 -5.78
C SER A 196 -11.04 -40.09 -5.76
N TRP A 197 -11.59 -39.17 -6.54
CA TRP A 197 -11.20 -37.77 -6.54
C TRP A 197 -11.23 -37.11 -5.16
N ASP A 198 -12.25 -37.42 -4.34
CA ASP A 198 -12.40 -36.81 -3.01
C ASP A 198 -11.31 -37.30 -2.05
N GLU A 199 -10.87 -38.55 -2.17
CA GLU A 199 -9.75 -39.07 -1.38
C GLU A 199 -8.41 -38.45 -1.78
N VAL A 200 -8.20 -38.17 -3.06
CA VAL A 200 -7.03 -37.40 -3.52
C VAL A 200 -7.07 -35.97 -2.96
N ARG A 201 -8.24 -35.32 -3.00
CA ARG A 201 -8.43 -33.99 -2.39
C ARG A 201 -8.10 -34.02 -0.89
N LYS A 202 -8.64 -34.99 -0.15
CA LYS A 202 -8.36 -35.15 1.30
C LYS A 202 -6.88 -35.37 1.57
N MET A 203 -6.19 -36.13 0.74
CA MET A 203 -4.74 -36.32 0.85
C MET A 203 -4.01 -34.98 0.75
N TYR A 204 -4.29 -34.14 -0.27
CA TYR A 204 -3.70 -32.80 -0.35
C TYR A 204 -4.09 -31.91 0.83
N VAL A 205 -5.36 -31.90 1.24
CA VAL A 205 -5.82 -31.13 2.42
C VAL A 205 -5.08 -31.57 3.70
N SER A 206 -4.72 -32.85 3.83
CA SER A 206 -3.98 -33.35 5.00
C SER A 206 -2.55 -32.84 5.09
N LEU A 207 -2.02 -32.22 4.02
CA LEU A 207 -0.71 -31.57 4.01
C LEU A 207 -0.77 -30.12 4.54
N LEU A 208 -1.96 -29.57 4.82
CA LEU A 208 -2.07 -28.22 5.37
C LEU A 208 -1.64 -28.18 6.84
N ASP A 209 -1.03 -27.07 7.24
CA ASP A 209 -0.69 -26.84 8.66
C ASP A 209 -1.97 -26.81 9.53
N PRO A 210 -1.88 -27.18 10.82
CA PRO A 210 -3.02 -27.12 11.73
C PRO A 210 -3.64 -25.73 11.80
N GLY A 211 -4.96 -25.64 11.61
CA GLY A 211 -5.71 -24.38 11.68
C GLY A 211 -5.92 -23.69 10.32
N VAL A 212 -5.26 -24.14 9.26
CA VAL A 212 -5.51 -23.61 7.91
C VAL A 212 -6.92 -24.00 7.44
N PRO A 213 -7.73 -23.05 6.92
CA PRO A 213 -9.03 -23.34 6.34
C PRO A 213 -8.94 -24.35 5.19
N THR A 214 -9.87 -25.30 5.12
CA THR A 214 -9.87 -26.40 4.13
C THR A 214 -10.83 -26.19 2.95
N ASN A 215 -11.41 -24.99 2.86
CA ASN A 215 -12.38 -24.56 1.84
C ASN A 215 -11.77 -23.71 0.70
N GLY A 216 -10.44 -23.60 0.64
CA GLY A 216 -9.71 -22.96 -0.45
C GLY A 216 -9.80 -23.69 -1.80
N THR A 217 -9.09 -23.14 -2.79
CA THR A 217 -9.08 -23.59 -4.18
C THR A 217 -7.75 -24.24 -4.56
N PHE A 218 -7.78 -25.11 -5.56
CA PHE A 218 -6.61 -25.87 -6.04
C PHE A 218 -6.29 -25.47 -7.48
N ASP A 219 -5.04 -25.10 -7.72
CA ASP A 219 -4.51 -24.78 -9.06
C ASP A 219 -3.13 -25.44 -9.28
N PRO A 220 -3.00 -26.41 -10.19
CA PRO A 220 -4.06 -27.01 -11.01
C PRO A 220 -5.10 -27.78 -10.18
N SER A 221 -6.27 -28.05 -10.78
CA SER A 221 -7.33 -28.79 -10.09
C SER A 221 -6.93 -30.22 -9.72
N ILE A 222 -7.59 -30.81 -8.71
CA ILE A 222 -7.36 -32.21 -8.31
C ILE A 222 -7.58 -33.20 -9.47
N TRP A 223 -8.51 -32.92 -10.38
CA TRP A 223 -8.68 -33.76 -11.58
C TRP A 223 -7.45 -33.73 -12.48
N ASN A 224 -6.85 -32.55 -12.68
CA ASN A 224 -5.63 -32.43 -13.47
C ASN A 224 -4.48 -33.21 -12.84
N MET A 225 -4.37 -33.21 -11.51
CA MET A 225 -3.36 -34.02 -10.81
C MET A 225 -3.57 -35.52 -10.99
N ILE A 226 -4.83 -35.98 -10.98
CA ILE A 226 -5.14 -37.39 -11.24
C ILE A 226 -4.79 -37.77 -12.68
N TYR A 227 -5.14 -36.93 -13.66
CA TYR A 227 -4.81 -37.17 -15.07
C TYR A 227 -3.30 -37.20 -15.30
N ASP A 228 -2.58 -36.24 -14.73
CA ASP A 228 -1.12 -36.16 -14.84
C ASP A 228 -0.45 -37.40 -14.22
N TRP A 229 -0.94 -37.88 -13.07
CA TRP A 229 -0.46 -39.12 -12.48
C TRP A 229 -0.76 -40.36 -13.34
N GLN A 230 -1.91 -40.42 -14.00
CA GLN A 230 -2.24 -41.54 -14.90
C GLN A 230 -1.28 -41.61 -16.11
N GLU A 231 -0.75 -40.47 -16.56
CA GLU A 231 0.22 -40.42 -17.66
C GLU A 231 1.65 -40.72 -17.19
N ARG A 232 2.10 -40.13 -16.08
CA ARG A 232 3.50 -40.22 -15.63
C ARG A 232 3.79 -41.37 -14.67
N ARG A 233 2.78 -41.83 -13.92
CA ARG A 233 2.84 -42.85 -12.85
C ARG A 233 3.69 -42.49 -11.62
N THR A 234 4.81 -41.80 -11.81
CA THR A 234 5.78 -41.43 -10.77
C THR A 234 6.24 -39.97 -10.92
N GLY A 235 6.90 -39.46 -9.87
CA GLY A 235 7.42 -38.09 -9.79
C GLY A 235 6.63 -37.20 -8.84
N GLU A 236 6.93 -35.91 -8.88
CA GLU A 236 6.27 -34.90 -8.05
C GLU A 236 4.97 -34.42 -8.72
N PHE A 237 3.94 -34.29 -7.91
CA PHE A 237 2.64 -33.73 -8.27
C PHE A 237 2.38 -32.57 -7.31
N THR A 238 2.64 -31.35 -7.79
CA THR A 238 2.56 -30.13 -6.99
C THR A 238 1.39 -29.29 -7.46
N LEU A 239 0.61 -28.80 -6.50
CA LEU A 239 -0.43 -27.80 -6.73
C LEU A 239 -0.26 -26.62 -5.79
N LYS A 240 -0.84 -25.49 -6.19
CA LYS A 240 -1.03 -24.32 -5.34
C LYS A 240 -2.41 -24.40 -4.69
N TYR A 241 -2.44 -24.32 -3.37
CA TYR A 241 -3.65 -24.19 -2.58
C TYR A 241 -3.82 -22.74 -2.16
N THR A 242 -4.97 -22.15 -2.46
CA THR A 242 -5.25 -20.73 -2.23
C THR A 242 -6.46 -20.56 -1.34
N ILE A 243 -6.32 -19.80 -0.25
CA ILE A 243 -7.44 -19.36 0.59
C ILE A 243 -7.73 -17.89 0.32
N THR A 244 -9.02 -17.51 0.37
CA THR A 244 -9.46 -16.14 0.25
C THR A 244 -10.49 -15.84 1.34
N VAL A 245 -10.27 -14.78 2.12
CA VAL A 245 -11.16 -14.31 3.18
C VAL A 245 -11.33 -12.80 3.00
N GLY A 246 -12.54 -12.37 2.62
CA GLY A 246 -12.75 -10.98 2.19
C GLY A 246 -11.87 -10.65 0.97
N ASP A 247 -11.05 -9.62 1.10
CA ASP A 247 -10.10 -9.19 0.06
C ASP A 247 -8.69 -9.81 0.23
N CYS A 248 -8.48 -10.60 1.27
CA CYS A 248 -7.18 -11.20 1.59
C CYS A 248 -7.03 -12.57 0.95
N THR A 249 -5.88 -12.81 0.34
CA THR A 249 -5.55 -14.08 -0.30
C THR A 249 -4.14 -14.53 0.07
N ASP A 250 -4.00 -15.79 0.48
CA ASP A 250 -2.70 -16.42 0.71
C ASP A 250 -2.64 -17.78 0.00
N SER A 251 -1.43 -18.24 -0.32
CA SER A 251 -1.21 -19.46 -1.12
C SER A 251 -0.02 -20.28 -0.65
N VAL A 252 -0.16 -21.59 -0.75
CA VAL A 252 0.87 -22.57 -0.38
C VAL A 252 1.03 -23.63 -1.46
N PHE A 253 2.24 -24.17 -1.62
CA PHE A 253 2.48 -25.32 -2.49
C PHE A 253 2.42 -26.63 -1.72
N LEU A 254 1.59 -27.54 -2.19
CA LEU A 254 1.42 -28.87 -1.62
C LEU A 254 1.89 -29.91 -2.65
N THR A 255 2.79 -30.80 -2.23
CA THR A 255 3.42 -31.77 -3.14
C THR A 255 3.22 -33.21 -2.68
N VAL A 256 2.72 -34.04 -3.59
CA VAL A 256 2.74 -35.50 -3.41
C VAL A 256 3.81 -36.06 -4.33
N ASN A 257 4.84 -36.68 -3.76
CA ASN A 257 5.88 -37.37 -4.50
C ASN A 257 5.54 -38.86 -4.61
N VAL A 258 5.34 -39.37 -5.83
CA VAL A 258 5.05 -40.78 -6.08
C VAL A 258 6.32 -41.49 -6.55
N VAL A 259 6.77 -42.46 -5.77
CA VAL A 259 7.97 -43.26 -6.07
C VAL A 259 7.61 -44.68 -6.49
N PRO A 260 8.49 -45.40 -7.22
CA PRO A 260 8.28 -46.81 -7.52
C PRO A 260 8.06 -47.66 -6.26
N ASP A 261 7.32 -48.75 -6.39
CA ASP A 261 7.20 -49.73 -5.32
C ASP A 261 8.56 -50.39 -5.02
N PRO A 262 8.86 -50.70 -3.74
CA PRO A 262 10.07 -51.44 -3.39
C PRO A 262 10.03 -52.85 -3.99
N GLU A 263 11.17 -53.31 -4.52
CA GLU A 263 11.35 -54.67 -5.07
C GLU A 263 11.21 -55.78 -4.03
#